data_AF-A0A1G6JEB4-F1
#
_entry.id   AF-A0A1G6JEB4-F1
#
_cell.length_a   1.000
_cell.length_b   1.000
_cell.length_c   1.000
_cell.angle_alpha   90.00
_cell.angle_beta   90.00
_cell.angle_gamma   90.00
#
_symmetry.space_group_name_H-M   'P 1'
#
loop_
_entity.id
_entity.type
_entity.pdbx_description
1 polymer ?
#
loop_
_entity_poly.entity_id
_entity_poly.type
_entity_poly.pdbx_seq_one_letter_code
_entity_poly.pdbx_strand_id
1 'polypeptide(L)'
;MGAMKPIHWVVLLVIVLLLFGAKRLPDLAKSVGQSMKIFKKEIKELQEDDAPVSAAPVAPVAPVVVPVVVPEAVAHPVDTSKPATAASESTNPPKA
;
A
#
# COMPACT_ATOMS: atom_id res chain seq x y z
N MET A 1 -22.97 33.43 -28.47
CA MET A 1 -21.58 33.02 -28.21
C MET A 1 -21.62 31.67 -27.54
N GLY A 2 -21.46 30.60 -28.34
CA GLY A 2 -21.75 29.23 -27.93
C GLY A 2 -20.76 28.74 -26.89
N ALA A 3 -21.24 28.53 -25.68
CA ALA A 3 -20.54 27.76 -24.67
C ALA A 3 -20.18 26.40 -25.26
N MET A 4 -18.90 26.29 -25.62
CA MET A 4 -18.13 25.09 -25.97
C MET A 4 -18.90 23.80 -25.67
N LYS A 5 -19.48 23.22 -26.73
CA LYS A 5 -20.33 22.03 -26.62
C LYS A 5 -19.54 20.94 -25.86
N PRO A 6 -20.01 20.47 -24.70
CA PRO A 6 -19.37 19.41 -23.91
C PRO A 6 -19.05 18.15 -24.72
N ILE A 7 -19.73 17.99 -25.84
CA ILE A 7 -19.52 16.93 -26.83
C ILE A 7 -18.06 16.84 -27.32
N HIS A 8 -17.32 17.95 -27.43
CA HIS A 8 -15.93 17.90 -27.93
C HIS A 8 -15.02 17.16 -26.94
N TRP A 9 -15.21 17.38 -25.64
CA TRP A 9 -14.51 16.66 -24.58
C TRP A 9 -14.85 15.17 -24.55
N VAL A 10 -16.12 14.82 -24.77
CA VAL A 10 -16.53 13.41 -24.85
C VAL A 10 -15.89 12.72 -26.05
N VAL A 11 -15.86 13.36 -27.22
CA VAL A 11 -15.20 12.80 -28.42
C VAL A 11 -13.70 12.58 -28.16
N LEU A 12 -13.02 13.52 -27.52
CA LEU A 12 -11.61 13.36 -27.15
C LEU A 12 -11.40 12.18 -26.18
N LEU A 13 -12.25 12.05 -25.16
CA LEU A 13 -12.21 10.94 -24.21
C LEU A 13 -12.40 9.60 -24.93
N VAL A 14 -13.34 9.52 -25.87
CA VAL A 14 -13.62 8.32 -26.67
C VAL A 14 -12.41 7.96 -27.52
N ILE A 15 -11.77 8.93 -28.20
CA ILE A 15 -10.54 8.70 -28.98
C ILE A 15 -9.43 8.13 -28.10
N VAL A 16 -9.19 8.72 -26.92
CA VAL A 16 -8.20 8.22 -25.96
C VAL A 16 -8.56 6.80 -25.49
N LEU A 17 -9.85 6.51 -25.23
CA LEU A 17 -10.32 5.16 -24.90
C LEU A 17 -10.08 4.16 -26.02
N LEU A 18 -10.21 4.57 -27.29
CA LEU A 18 -9.97 3.69 -28.44
C LEU A 18 -8.47 3.40 -28.60
N LEU A 19 -7.60 4.39 -28.42
CA LEU A 19 -6.15 4.22 -28.56
C LEU A 19 -5.54 3.41 -27.41
N PHE A 20 -5.93 3.74 -26.18
CA PHE A 20 -5.40 3.08 -24.98
C PHE A 20 -6.18 1.80 -24.62
N GLY A 21 -7.44 1.71 -25.01
CA GLY A 21 -8.35 0.63 -24.65
C GLY A 21 -9.04 0.85 -23.29
N ALA A 22 -10.28 0.36 -23.16
CA ALA A 22 -11.09 0.49 -21.95
C ALA A 22 -10.45 -0.14 -20.69
N LYS A 23 -9.48 -1.05 -20.85
CA LYS A 23 -8.82 -1.75 -19.74
C LYS A 23 -7.54 -1.06 -19.25
N ARG A 24 -6.91 -0.20 -20.07
CA ARG A 24 -5.66 0.50 -19.69
C ARG A 24 -5.89 1.79 -18.93
N LEU A 25 -6.93 2.55 -19.26
CA LEU A 25 -7.28 3.75 -18.50
C LEU A 25 -7.53 3.50 -17.00
N PRO A 26 -8.33 2.50 -16.58
CA PRO A 26 -8.54 2.26 -15.16
C PRO A 26 -7.27 1.75 -14.46
N ASP A 27 -6.41 0.99 -15.14
CA ASP A 27 -5.12 0.54 -14.57
C ASP A 27 -4.15 1.71 -14.38
N LEU A 28 -4.02 2.59 -15.39
CA LEU A 28 -3.19 3.79 -15.30
C LEU A 28 -3.72 4.78 -14.25
N ALA A 29 -5.04 4.96 -14.18
CA ALA A 29 -5.66 5.78 -13.15
C ALA A 29 -5.42 5.23 -11.74
N LYS A 30 -5.44 3.90 -11.57
CA LYS A 30 -5.14 3.24 -10.29
C LYS A 30 -3.69 3.46 -9.86
N SER A 31 -2.72 3.24 -10.76
CA SER A 31 -1.30 3.41 -10.42
C SER A 31 -0.94 4.87 -10.13
N VAL A 32 -1.42 5.81 -10.97
CA VAL A 32 -1.23 7.26 -10.77
C VAL A 32 -2.01 7.75 -9.55
N GLY A 33 -3.21 7.23 -9.31
CA GLY A 33 -4.01 7.58 -8.13
C GLY A 33 -3.35 7.14 -6.82
N GLN A 34 -2.69 5.99 -6.83
CA GLN A 34 -1.98 5.48 -5.67
C GLN A 34 -0.73 6.31 -5.36
N SER A 35 0.06 6.71 -6.36
CA SER A 35 1.19 7.63 -6.16
C SER A 35 0.72 9.02 -5.72
N MET A 36 -0.34 9.55 -6.33
CA MET A 36 -0.94 10.84 -5.95
C MET A 36 -1.50 10.82 -4.52
N LYS A 37 -2.04 9.69 -4.04
CA LYS A 37 -2.54 9.53 -2.66
C LYS A 37 -1.40 9.61 -1.65
N ILE A 38 -0.27 8.98 -1.93
CA ILE A 38 0.92 9.01 -1.05
C ILE A 38 1.47 10.43 -1.03
N PHE A 39 1.68 11.03 -2.20
CA PHE A 39 2.14 12.41 -2.32
C PHE A 39 1.21 13.40 -1.61
N LYS A 40 -0.12 13.22 -1.72
CA LYS A 40 -1.10 14.07 -1.03
C LYS A 40 -1.01 13.95 0.49
N LYS A 41 -0.73 12.76 1.02
CA LYS A 41 -0.56 12.54 2.46
C LYS A 41 0.71 13.22 2.96
N GLU A 42 1.83 13.01 2.27
CA GLU A 42 3.11 13.65 2.61
C GLU A 42 2.99 15.17 2.55
N ILE A 43 2.37 15.73 1.51
CA ILE A 43 2.12 17.19 1.43
C ILE A 43 1.20 17.67 2.56
N LYS A 44 0.22 16.86 2.94
CA LYS A 44 -0.74 17.23 3.99
C LYS A 44 -0.07 17.20 5.36
N GLU A 45 0.78 16.23 5.64
CA GLU A 45 1.61 16.15 6.84
C GLU A 45 2.51 17.39 6.95
N LEU A 46 3.18 17.76 5.85
CA LEU A 46 3.98 19.00 5.78
C LEU A 46 3.16 20.29 5.98
N GLN A 47 1.88 20.31 5.62
CA GLN A 47 0.99 21.45 5.87
C GLN A 47 0.37 21.44 7.26
N GLU A 48 0.18 20.26 7.85
CA GLU A 48 -0.37 20.09 9.20
C GLU A 48 0.69 20.37 10.28
N ASP A 49 1.97 20.15 10.00
CA ASP A 49 3.07 20.57 10.87
C ASP A 49 3.18 22.10 11.03
N ASP A 50 2.58 22.88 10.11
CA ASP A 50 2.54 24.35 10.13
C ASP A 50 1.16 24.95 10.54
N ALA A 51 0.13 24.15 10.87
CA ALA A 51 -1.21 24.65 11.22
C ALA A 51 -1.90 23.88 12.36
N PRO A 52 -2.61 24.55 13.30
CA PRO A 52 -3.22 23.89 14.44
C PRO A 52 -4.42 23.03 14.01
N VAL A 53 -4.38 21.77 14.48
CA VAL A 53 -5.37 20.71 14.37
C VAL A 53 -6.82 21.21 14.38
N SER A 54 -7.55 21.01 13.29
CA SER A 54 -9.01 20.96 13.32
C SER A 54 -9.61 20.09 12.23
N ALA A 55 -10.63 19.34 12.63
CA ALA A 55 -11.56 18.50 11.87
C ALA A 55 -11.15 17.03 11.60
N ALA A 56 -11.11 16.24 12.68
CA ALA A 56 -11.44 14.81 12.59
C ALA A 56 -12.93 14.65 12.21
N PRO A 57 -13.28 13.91 11.14
CA PRO A 57 -14.65 13.47 10.92
C PRO A 57 -14.99 12.41 11.97
N VAL A 58 -16.03 12.67 12.76
CA VAL A 58 -16.64 11.70 13.68
C VAL A 58 -17.01 10.42 12.93
N ALA A 59 -16.33 9.32 13.25
CA ALA A 59 -16.67 7.99 12.78
C ALA A 59 -17.92 7.49 13.52
N PRO A 60 -18.92 6.92 12.82
CA PRO A 60 -20.08 6.32 13.48
C PRO A 60 -19.64 5.06 14.25
N VAL A 61 -19.98 5.04 15.54
CA VAL A 61 -19.86 3.89 16.45
C VAL A 61 -20.68 2.71 15.91
N ALA A 62 -20.00 1.66 15.46
CA ALA A 62 -20.61 0.35 15.20
C ALA A 62 -20.37 -0.56 16.43
N PRO A 63 -21.37 -1.35 16.85
CA PRO A 63 -21.42 -1.97 18.17
C PRO A 63 -20.38 -3.07 18.37
N VAL A 64 -19.82 -3.07 19.58
CA VAL A 64 -18.96 -4.08 20.18
C VAL A 64 -19.57 -5.48 20.03
N VAL A 65 -18.86 -6.38 19.37
CA VAL A 65 -19.06 -7.83 19.52
C VAL A 65 -17.75 -8.39 20.08
N VAL A 66 -17.75 -8.67 21.37
CA VAL A 66 -16.67 -9.39 22.06
C VAL A 66 -16.97 -10.89 21.93
N PRO A 67 -16.17 -11.69 21.21
CA PRO A 67 -16.08 -13.10 21.53
C PRO A 67 -15.06 -13.27 22.66
N VAL A 68 -15.59 -13.45 23.86
CA VAL A 68 -14.89 -14.04 25.02
C VAL A 68 -14.61 -15.51 24.73
N VAL A 69 -13.41 -16.00 25.09
CA VAL A 69 -12.93 -17.39 25.41
C VAL A 69 -11.67 -17.79 24.62
N VAL A 70 -10.53 -18.30 25.15
CA VAL A 70 -9.99 -18.69 26.48
C VAL A 70 -8.44 -18.59 26.40
N PRO A 71 -7.72 -18.19 27.47
CA PRO A 71 -6.26 -18.19 27.50
C PRO A 71 -5.73 -19.58 27.91
N GLU A 72 -5.02 -20.28 27.02
CA GLU A 72 -4.25 -21.48 27.39
C GLU A 72 -2.76 -21.18 27.27
N ALA A 73 -2.19 -20.76 28.40
CA ALA A 73 -0.75 -20.81 28.62
C ALA A 73 -0.35 -22.24 28.98
N VAL A 74 0.65 -22.84 28.32
CA VAL A 74 1.77 -23.61 28.90
C VAL A 74 2.80 -23.94 27.79
N ALA A 75 3.93 -23.23 27.84
CA ALA A 75 5.32 -23.70 27.79
C ALA A 75 5.79 -24.92 26.93
N HIS A 76 6.72 -24.60 26.00
CA HIS A 76 8.03 -25.24 25.70
C HIS A 76 8.03 -26.54 24.86
N PRO A 77 9.15 -26.97 24.19
CA PRO A 77 10.53 -26.46 24.20
C PRO A 77 11.24 -26.36 22.81
N VAL A 78 12.42 -25.73 22.89
CA VAL A 78 13.61 -25.81 22.04
C VAL A 78 13.84 -27.11 21.25
N ASP A 79 14.29 -26.90 20.01
CA ASP A 79 15.44 -27.51 19.33
C ASP A 79 15.71 -29.00 19.56
N THR A 80 15.64 -29.82 18.50
CA THR A 80 16.47 -31.02 18.37
C THR A 80 16.31 -31.68 16.99
N SER A 81 17.46 -31.89 16.33
CA SER A 81 17.83 -33.13 15.62
C SER A 81 17.21 -33.33 14.23
N LYS A 82 17.93 -33.63 13.13
CA LYS A 82 19.18 -34.42 12.93
C LYS A 82 19.29 -34.70 11.40
N PRO A 83 20.37 -35.30 10.83
CA PRO A 83 21.83 -35.12 11.03
C PRO A 83 22.67 -35.21 9.73
N ALA A 84 23.99 -35.06 9.94
CA ALA A 84 25.12 -35.77 9.32
C ALA A 84 25.77 -35.10 8.10
N THR A 85 26.92 -34.42 8.25
CA THR A 85 28.27 -34.98 8.49
C THR A 85 28.91 -35.46 7.19
N ALA A 86 29.86 -34.69 6.65
CA ALA A 86 31.29 -35.02 6.71
C ALA A 86 32.14 -34.05 5.86
N ALA A 87 33.20 -33.54 6.50
CA ALA A 87 34.54 -33.37 5.96
C ALA A 87 34.78 -32.49 4.71
N SER A 88 35.34 -31.30 4.92
CA SER A 88 36.77 -31.01 4.67
C SER A 88 36.95 -29.50 4.86
N GLU A 89 37.54 -29.06 5.96
CA GLU A 89 38.99 -29.06 6.18
C GLU A 89 39.70 -27.91 5.42
N SER A 90 40.16 -26.97 6.23
CA SER A 90 41.46 -26.31 6.11
C SER A 90 41.62 -25.06 5.23
N THR A 91 42.14 -24.07 5.94
CA THR A 91 43.16 -23.12 5.52
C THR A 91 42.73 -21.86 4.76
N ASN A 92 42.52 -20.84 5.59
CA ASN A 92 43.03 -19.50 5.38
C ASN A 92 44.45 -19.53 4.77
N PRO A 93 44.79 -18.59 3.88
CA PRO A 93 46.07 -17.92 4.03
C PRO A 93 45.92 -16.39 4.07
N PRO A 94 46.70 -15.71 4.94
CA PRO A 94 46.89 -14.27 4.92
C PRO A 94 47.95 -13.84 3.89
N LYS A 95 47.76 -12.63 3.34
CA LYS A 95 48.74 -11.72 2.70
C LYS A 95 49.54 -12.17 1.46
N ALA A 96 49.44 -11.36 0.41
CA ALA A 96 50.56 -10.83 -0.36
C ALA A 96 50.28 -9.35 -0.63
#